data_AF-A0AAV7R012-F1
#
_entry.id   AF-A0AAV7R012-F1
#
_cell.length_a   1.000
_cell.length_b   1.000
_cell.length_c   1.000
_cell.angle_alpha   90.00
_cell.angle_beta   90.00
_cell.angle_gamma   90.00
#
_symmetry.space_group_name_H-M   'P 1'
#
loop_
_entity.id
_entity.type
_entity.pdbx_description
1 polymer ?
#
loop_
_entity_poly.entity_id
_entity_poly.type
_entity_poly.pdbx_seq_one_letter_code
_entity_poly.pdbx_strand_id
1 'polypeptide(L)'
;MPQSSSGSIESTALGNMKDNGKGRAALGIILALLIGSAIIALVLSIVNWTSIAGPPGFKYGMVFDAGSSHTSLFVYTWPADKENDTGIVNQIDVCEAPGGGISSYANDPPAAGASLRSCLDKAIKLIPEKQQKETPILLGATAGMRLLRLQDMVAADKVLDEVSKTMKEYPLNFRGARILTGNEEGSLGWITVNYLLKSFVTCSFAGKWVHPSQGETYGAMDLGGASTQMTFSPKVAITNKSTEAVFKLYGYNYTVFTHSYLCYGKDQALKLLLAKLRETQKSSNIDHPCYPTGYTTNITLSSLYNSPCLNTTSGDLTAQITIKGTGDPTVCQNTIQEIFNFAACGTDCEFNVYPPPLTGDFYAFSAFYYIFDFLNLTNRESMSTVRRTIDNFCLQDWNRLKQRFPTEKEDRLSAYCAAGIYIITLLENKYKFNSETWSNIIFAKQAGNADIGWTLGYMLNLTNMIPSEAPLEYIGRSRSLWAASLFFIVLSLVAAIILALLYLCFQRE
;
A
#
# COMPACT_ATOMS: atom_id res chain seq x y z
N MET A 1 60.12 -20.73 -113.32
CA MET A 1 59.92 -19.72 -114.39
C MET A 1 59.18 -18.55 -113.78
N PRO A 2 59.58 -17.31 -114.11
CA PRO A 2 60.02 -16.32 -113.13
C PRO A 2 59.11 -15.06 -113.15
N GLN A 3 59.00 -14.24 -112.11
CA GLN A 3 59.82 -13.07 -111.71
C GLN A 3 58.92 -12.32 -110.67
N SER A 4 59.35 -11.56 -109.65
CA SER A 4 60.61 -10.87 -109.33
C SER A 4 60.55 -10.35 -107.87
N SER A 5 61.70 -10.39 -107.18
CA SER A 5 62.30 -9.38 -106.23
C SER A 5 61.41 -8.63 -105.23
N SER A 6 61.80 -8.33 -103.99
CA SER A 6 63.05 -8.44 -103.21
C SER A 6 62.73 -7.89 -101.82
N GLY A 7 63.34 -8.41 -100.76
CA GLY A 7 63.11 -7.91 -99.39
C GLY A 7 63.89 -6.66 -99.02
N SER A 8 63.46 -6.01 -97.95
CA SER A 8 64.31 -5.30 -96.98
C SER A 8 63.65 -5.32 -95.59
N ILE A 9 64.49 -5.51 -94.58
CA ILE A 9 64.19 -5.58 -93.15
C ILE A 9 64.55 -4.22 -92.53
N GLU A 10 63.67 -3.63 -91.72
CA GLU A 10 63.94 -2.71 -90.58
C GLU A 10 62.56 -2.34 -89.99
N SER A 11 62.19 -2.72 -88.76
CA SER A 11 62.63 -2.30 -87.42
C SER A 11 61.54 -1.46 -86.73
N THR A 12 61.12 -1.96 -85.56
CA THR A 12 60.74 -1.22 -84.35
C THR A 12 59.56 -0.24 -84.28
N ALA A 13 58.74 -0.53 -83.27
CA ALA A 13 58.26 0.39 -82.23
C ALA A 13 56.87 1.04 -82.36
N LEU A 14 56.00 0.56 -81.44
CA LEU A 14 55.29 1.37 -80.44
C LEU A 14 54.25 2.39 -80.93
N GLY A 15 52.98 1.95 -80.95
CA GLY A 15 51.81 2.82 -80.98
C GLY A 15 50.92 2.55 -79.76
N ASN A 16 51.18 3.30 -78.70
CA ASN A 16 50.62 3.17 -77.36
C ASN A 16 49.22 3.81 -77.22
N MET A 17 48.50 3.40 -76.17
CA MET A 17 47.56 4.21 -75.38
C MET A 17 46.35 4.86 -76.09
N LYS A 18 45.20 4.15 -76.08
CA LYS A 18 43.87 4.81 -76.14
C LYS A 18 42.85 4.32 -75.11
N ASP A 19 43.27 3.48 -74.14
CA ASP A 19 42.40 2.97 -73.06
C ASP A 19 42.67 3.57 -71.67
N ASN A 20 43.65 4.47 -71.57
CA ASN A 20 44.08 5.05 -70.28
C ASN A 20 43.10 6.09 -69.70
N GLY A 21 42.15 6.59 -70.48
CA GLY A 21 41.17 7.59 -70.02
C GLY A 21 40.04 6.99 -69.19
N LYS A 22 39.53 5.81 -69.58
CA LYS A 22 38.39 5.15 -68.92
C LYS A 22 38.80 4.50 -67.60
N GLY A 23 39.96 3.84 -67.54
CA GLY A 23 40.49 3.25 -66.32
C GLY A 23 40.84 4.29 -65.25
N ARG A 24 41.44 5.42 -65.65
CA ARG A 24 41.71 6.55 -64.74
C ARG A 24 40.44 7.22 -64.22
N ALA A 25 39.42 7.36 -65.06
CA ALA A 25 38.12 7.87 -64.65
C ALA A 25 37.42 6.93 -63.64
N ALA A 26 37.47 5.61 -63.88
CA ALA A 26 36.91 4.60 -62.97
C ALA A 26 37.63 4.61 -61.60
N LEU A 27 38.96 4.70 -61.58
CA LEU A 27 39.74 4.82 -60.34
C LEU A 27 39.37 6.10 -59.57
N GLY A 28 39.22 7.23 -60.27
CA GLY A 28 38.80 8.49 -59.68
C GLY A 28 37.40 8.43 -59.03
N ILE A 29 36.46 7.74 -59.67
CA ILE A 29 35.09 7.54 -59.15
C ILE A 29 35.10 6.67 -57.90
N ILE A 30 35.84 5.56 -57.89
CA ILE A 30 35.90 4.65 -56.73
C ILE A 30 36.63 5.33 -55.57
N LEU A 31 37.67 6.12 -55.84
CA LEU A 31 38.37 6.91 -54.82
C LEU A 31 37.47 8.00 -54.22
N ALA A 32 36.70 8.72 -55.05
CA ALA A 32 35.72 9.69 -54.58
C ALA A 32 34.61 9.03 -53.74
N LEU A 33 34.13 7.84 -54.14
CA LEU A 33 33.16 7.06 -53.39
C LEU A 33 33.74 6.60 -52.04
N LEU A 34 34.99 6.13 -52.01
CA LEU A 34 35.68 5.73 -50.78
C LEU A 34 35.79 6.92 -49.81
N ILE A 35 36.31 8.05 -50.28
CA ILE A 35 36.50 9.25 -49.45
C ILE A 35 35.14 9.79 -48.99
N GLY A 36 34.16 9.90 -49.88
CA GLY A 36 32.82 10.38 -49.55
C GLY A 36 32.11 9.48 -48.54
N SER A 37 32.12 8.16 -48.76
CA SER A 37 31.52 7.19 -47.83
C SER A 37 32.25 7.17 -46.48
N ALA A 38 33.59 7.30 -46.46
CA ALA A 38 34.37 7.32 -45.22
C ALA A 38 34.12 8.59 -44.42
N ILE A 39 34.00 9.76 -45.07
CA ILE A 39 33.63 11.02 -44.41
C ILE A 39 32.21 10.92 -43.85
N ILE A 40 31.26 10.39 -44.62
CA ILE A 40 29.88 10.19 -44.13
C ILE A 40 29.85 9.21 -42.95
N ALA A 41 30.57 8.10 -43.03
CA ALA A 41 30.70 7.14 -41.94
C ALA A 41 31.31 7.77 -40.69
N LEU A 42 32.36 8.58 -40.83
CA LEU A 42 33.02 9.29 -39.74
C LEU A 42 32.06 10.30 -39.10
N VAL A 43 31.44 11.17 -39.91
CA VAL A 43 30.46 12.16 -39.45
C VAL A 43 29.34 11.46 -38.70
N LEU A 44 28.72 10.44 -39.31
CA LEU A 44 27.66 9.67 -38.65
C LEU A 44 28.15 9.08 -37.32
N SER A 45 29.38 8.56 -37.25
CA SER A 45 29.92 7.93 -36.02
C SER A 45 30.18 8.92 -34.88
N ILE A 46 30.38 10.21 -35.17
CA ILE A 46 30.67 11.24 -34.16
C ILE A 46 29.46 12.12 -33.81
N VAL A 47 28.45 12.25 -34.66
CA VAL A 47 27.25 13.07 -34.39
C VAL A 47 26.04 12.27 -33.88
N ASN A 48 25.12 12.97 -33.20
CA ASN A 48 23.82 12.46 -32.72
C ASN A 48 23.90 11.30 -31.71
N TRP A 49 24.88 11.36 -30.81
CA TRP A 49 24.80 10.64 -29.55
C TRP A 49 23.82 11.36 -28.62
N THR A 50 22.83 10.62 -28.12
CA THR A 50 21.85 11.15 -27.16
C THR A 50 22.03 10.45 -25.83
N SER A 51 22.04 11.20 -24.74
CA SER A 51 21.86 10.61 -23.41
C SER A 51 20.43 10.09 -23.30
N ILE A 52 20.30 8.80 -22.98
CA ILE A 52 19.03 8.13 -22.75
C ILE A 52 19.03 7.70 -21.29
N ALA A 53 18.04 8.17 -20.53
CA ALA A 53 17.79 7.65 -19.19
C ALA A 53 17.43 6.17 -19.27
N GLY A 54 18.17 5.31 -18.56
CA GLY A 54 17.79 3.92 -18.37
C GLY A 54 16.66 3.78 -17.36
N PRO A 55 16.21 2.55 -17.09
CA PRO A 55 15.20 2.33 -16.06
C PRO A 55 15.75 2.79 -14.71
N PRO A 56 14.92 3.44 -13.87
CA PRO A 56 15.31 3.80 -12.52
C PRO A 56 15.64 2.54 -11.73
N GLY A 57 16.56 2.66 -10.76
CA GLY A 57 16.74 1.64 -9.74
C GLY A 57 15.48 1.48 -8.90
N PHE A 58 15.45 0.49 -8.01
CA PHE A 58 14.35 0.32 -7.05
C PHE A 58 14.83 0.64 -5.64
N LYS A 59 13.95 1.24 -4.85
CA LYS A 59 14.08 1.37 -3.39
C LYS A 59 13.06 0.45 -2.71
N TYR A 60 13.31 0.19 -1.43
CA TYR A 60 12.51 -0.70 -0.61
C TYR A 60 12.17 -0.01 0.70
N GLY A 61 11.11 -0.46 1.36
CA GLY A 61 10.70 0.01 2.67
C GLY A 61 9.86 -1.03 3.39
N MET A 62 9.96 -1.07 4.71
CA MET A 62 9.30 -2.07 5.54
C MET A 62 8.53 -1.40 6.67
N VAL A 63 7.31 -1.88 6.95
CA VAL A 63 6.48 -1.35 8.02
C VAL A 63 5.83 -2.49 8.78
N PHE A 64 6.06 -2.55 10.09
CA PHE A 64 5.24 -3.35 10.98
C PHE A 64 3.99 -2.58 11.38
N ASP A 65 2.83 -3.16 11.10
CA ASP A 65 1.55 -2.80 11.72
C ASP A 65 1.36 -3.62 13.00
N ALA A 66 1.58 -2.99 14.15
CA ALA A 66 1.35 -3.59 15.45
C ALA A 66 -0.05 -3.25 15.97
N GLY A 67 -1.04 -3.95 15.42
CA GLY A 67 -2.44 -3.90 15.81
C GLY A 67 -2.72 -4.45 17.22
N SER A 68 -3.94 -4.27 17.72
CA SER A 68 -4.33 -4.79 19.04
C SER A 68 -4.45 -6.31 19.08
N SER A 69 -4.77 -6.94 17.94
CA SER A 69 -5.05 -8.39 17.87
C SER A 69 -3.92 -9.21 17.23
N HIS A 70 -3.13 -8.61 16.34
CA HIS A 70 -2.06 -9.27 15.60
C HIS A 70 -1.00 -8.23 15.21
N THR A 71 0.12 -8.69 14.64
CA THR A 71 1.16 -7.81 14.10
C THR A 71 1.58 -8.31 12.73
N SER A 72 1.63 -7.43 11.73
CA SER A 72 1.95 -7.79 10.35
C SER A 72 3.06 -6.92 9.79
N LEU A 73 4.03 -7.54 9.11
CA LEU A 73 5.08 -6.87 8.37
C LEU A 73 4.68 -6.71 6.90
N PHE A 74 4.74 -5.48 6.40
CA PHE A 74 4.54 -5.18 4.99
C PHE A 74 5.87 -4.77 4.36
N VAL A 75 6.17 -5.33 3.19
CA VAL A 75 7.34 -4.97 2.39
C VAL A 75 6.89 -4.27 1.12
N TYR A 76 7.48 -3.11 0.88
CA TYR A 76 7.16 -2.24 -0.25
C TYR A 76 8.39 -1.99 -1.14
N THR A 77 8.14 -1.72 -2.42
CA THR A 77 9.15 -1.24 -3.37
C THR A 77 8.60 -0.10 -4.22
N TRP A 78 9.48 0.79 -4.67
CA TRP A 78 9.15 1.83 -5.64
C TRP A 78 10.36 2.12 -6.53
N PRO A 79 10.14 2.61 -7.78
CA PRO A 79 11.19 3.21 -8.59
C PRO A 79 11.92 4.32 -7.82
N ALA A 80 13.23 4.46 -7.97
CA ALA A 80 14.03 5.42 -7.21
C ALA A 80 13.81 6.87 -7.68
N ASP A 81 13.34 7.04 -8.92
CA ASP A 81 12.76 8.29 -9.39
C ASP A 81 11.33 8.44 -8.84
N LYS A 82 10.87 9.70 -8.75
CA LYS A 82 9.60 10.03 -8.09
C LYS A 82 8.79 10.99 -8.91
N GLU A 83 7.49 10.92 -8.71
CA GLU A 83 6.54 11.85 -9.30
C GLU A 83 6.26 12.96 -8.30
N ASN A 84 6.75 14.18 -8.57
CA ASN A 84 6.60 15.34 -7.69
C ASN A 84 6.91 15.03 -6.21
N ASP A 85 8.09 14.47 -5.99
CA ASP A 85 8.66 14.04 -4.69
C ASP A 85 8.03 12.80 -4.04
N THR A 86 6.86 12.34 -4.51
CA THR A 86 6.19 11.14 -3.99
C THR A 86 6.48 9.92 -4.87
N GLY A 87 6.82 8.78 -4.25
CA GLY A 87 7.13 7.53 -4.96
C GLY A 87 5.89 6.76 -5.40
N ILE A 88 5.99 6.01 -6.51
CA ILE A 88 4.97 5.05 -6.95
C ILE A 88 5.22 3.72 -6.24
N VAL A 89 4.55 3.51 -5.11
CA VAL A 89 4.81 2.42 -4.17
C VAL A 89 3.95 1.19 -4.45
N ASN A 90 4.59 0.03 -4.53
CA ASN A 90 3.94 -1.28 -4.65
C ASN A 90 4.26 -2.15 -3.43
N GLN A 91 3.25 -2.88 -2.93
CA GLN A 91 3.46 -3.94 -1.96
C GLN A 91 4.02 -5.19 -2.66
N ILE A 92 5.06 -5.80 -2.10
CA ILE A 92 5.68 -7.01 -2.65
C ILE A 92 5.56 -8.23 -1.73
N ASP A 93 5.36 -8.04 -0.43
CA ASP A 93 5.18 -9.13 0.52
C ASP A 93 4.42 -8.68 1.77
N VAL A 94 3.75 -9.64 2.43
CA VAL A 94 3.11 -9.45 3.74
C VAL A 94 3.34 -10.69 4.61
N CYS A 95 3.71 -10.48 5.86
CA CYS A 95 3.95 -11.55 6.83
C CYS A 95 3.25 -11.24 8.15
N GLU A 96 2.30 -12.08 8.54
CA GLU A 96 1.70 -12.03 9.88
C GLU A 96 2.66 -12.69 10.88
N ALA A 97 3.06 -11.94 11.90
CA ALA A 97 3.89 -12.44 12.99
C ALA A 97 3.07 -13.39 13.87
N PRO A 98 3.67 -14.48 14.39
CA PRO A 98 2.97 -15.40 15.27
C PRO A 98 2.58 -14.71 16.59
N GLY A 99 1.42 -15.09 17.14
CA GLY A 99 0.93 -14.60 18.41
C GLY A 99 -0.09 -13.45 18.27
N GLY A 100 -0.24 -12.67 19.34
CA GLY A 100 -1.16 -11.53 19.39
C GLY A 100 -0.50 -10.20 19.02
N GLY A 101 -1.23 -9.11 19.19
CA GLY A 101 -0.67 -7.76 19.12
C GLY A 101 0.40 -7.54 20.20
N ILE A 102 1.38 -6.66 19.95
CA ILE A 102 2.53 -6.50 20.84
C ILE A 102 2.16 -6.09 22.28
N SER A 103 1.01 -5.43 22.47
CA SER A 103 0.50 -5.06 23.80
C SER A 103 0.14 -6.26 24.67
N SER A 104 -0.09 -7.45 24.08
CA SER A 104 -0.34 -8.68 24.82
C SER A 104 0.87 -9.19 25.61
N TYR A 105 2.08 -8.73 25.25
CA TYR A 105 3.33 -9.09 25.90
C TYR A 105 3.73 -8.12 27.03
N ALA A 106 2.78 -7.34 27.57
CA ALA A 106 3.06 -6.40 28.66
C ALA A 106 3.78 -7.03 29.87
N ASN A 107 3.47 -8.30 30.16
CA ASN A 107 4.07 -9.08 31.25
C ASN A 107 5.31 -9.89 30.81
N ASP A 108 5.62 -9.95 29.52
CA ASP A 108 6.80 -10.60 28.95
C ASP A 108 7.36 -9.81 27.75
N PRO A 109 7.86 -8.57 27.94
CA PRO A 109 8.28 -7.71 26.84
C PRO A 109 9.31 -8.30 25.87
N PRO A 110 10.30 -9.12 26.30
CA PRO A 110 11.23 -9.79 25.37
C PRO A 110 10.53 -10.66 24.32
N ALA A 111 9.41 -11.31 24.67
CA ALA A 111 8.64 -12.11 23.72
C ALA A 111 8.02 -11.26 22.59
N ALA A 112 7.71 -9.97 22.84
CA ALA A 112 7.25 -9.05 21.80
C ALA A 112 8.30 -8.90 20.70
N GLY A 113 9.56 -8.66 21.08
CA GLY A 113 10.67 -8.59 20.13
C GLY A 113 10.89 -9.91 19.40
N ALA A 114 10.93 -11.02 20.13
CA ALA A 114 11.12 -12.36 19.56
C ALA A 114 10.05 -12.72 18.51
N SER A 115 8.80 -12.30 18.70
CA SER A 115 7.69 -12.56 17.76
C SER A 115 7.93 -11.98 16.36
N LEU A 116 8.72 -10.91 16.23
CA LEU A 116 8.95 -10.21 14.95
C LEU A 116 9.99 -10.93 14.06
N ARG A 117 10.87 -11.75 14.65
CA ARG A 117 12.04 -12.34 13.98
C ARG A 117 11.66 -13.17 12.77
N SER A 118 10.62 -13.99 12.88
CA SER A 118 10.21 -14.87 11.77
C SER A 118 9.81 -14.10 10.51
N CYS A 119 9.25 -12.90 10.66
CA CYS A 119 8.91 -12.05 9.51
C CYS A 119 10.12 -11.25 9.01
N LEU A 120 10.97 -10.74 9.92
CA LEU A 120 12.22 -10.06 9.56
C LEU A 120 13.17 -10.97 8.76
N ASP A 121 13.35 -12.22 9.21
CA ASP A 121 14.21 -13.22 8.57
C ASP A 121 13.75 -13.60 7.15
N LYS A 122 12.44 -13.54 6.91
CA LYS A 122 11.85 -13.77 5.58
C LYS A 122 12.04 -12.54 4.69
N ALA A 123 11.62 -11.37 5.18
CA ALA A 123 11.58 -10.14 4.41
C ALA A 123 12.98 -9.65 3.99
N ILE A 124 14.01 -9.82 4.84
CA ILE A 124 15.37 -9.39 4.50
C ILE A 124 15.93 -10.11 3.27
N LYS A 125 15.49 -11.34 2.99
CA LYS A 125 15.90 -12.12 1.81
C LYS A 125 15.30 -11.60 0.51
N LEU A 126 14.25 -10.80 0.59
CA LEU A 126 13.63 -10.15 -0.56
C LEU A 126 14.38 -8.89 -1.01
N ILE A 127 15.19 -8.30 -0.11
CA ILE A 127 15.88 -7.04 -0.35
C ILE A 127 17.33 -7.32 -0.76
N PRO A 128 17.80 -6.76 -1.89
CA PRO A 128 19.20 -6.89 -2.31
C PRO A 128 20.17 -6.43 -1.21
N GLU A 129 21.22 -7.20 -0.94
CA GLU A 129 22.17 -6.98 0.17
C GLU A 129 22.72 -5.55 0.22
N LYS A 130 23.06 -4.99 -0.95
CA LYS A 130 23.57 -3.62 -1.09
C LYS A 130 22.57 -2.54 -0.64
N GLN A 131 21.28 -2.84 -0.64
CA GLN A 131 20.18 -1.92 -0.35
C GLN A 131 19.58 -2.13 1.04
N GLN A 132 19.91 -3.21 1.74
CA GLN A 132 19.37 -3.50 3.07
C GLN A 132 19.64 -2.35 4.05
N LYS A 133 20.89 -1.88 4.14
CA LYS A 133 21.28 -0.80 5.07
C LYS A 133 20.59 0.53 4.80
N GLU A 134 20.11 0.76 3.57
CA GLU A 134 19.37 1.96 3.19
C GLU A 134 17.85 1.80 3.42
N THR A 135 17.35 0.57 3.43
CA THR A 135 15.93 0.25 3.47
C THR A 135 15.33 0.66 4.81
N PRO A 136 14.47 1.69 4.87
CA PRO A 136 13.81 2.10 6.10
C PRO A 136 12.91 1.00 6.64
N ILE A 137 12.98 0.79 7.95
CA ILE A 137 12.04 -0.04 8.68
C ILE A 137 11.48 0.71 9.89
N LEU A 138 10.15 0.69 10.04
CA LEU A 138 9.38 1.27 11.15
C LEU A 138 8.51 0.18 11.77
N LEU A 139 8.28 0.25 13.08
CA LEU A 139 7.09 -0.33 13.71
C LEU A 139 6.13 0.78 14.17
N GLY A 140 4.89 0.73 13.70
CA GLY A 140 3.81 1.57 14.19
C GLY A 140 2.81 0.74 14.99
N ALA A 141 2.62 1.07 16.26
CA ALA A 141 1.62 0.43 17.10
C ALA A 141 0.36 1.31 17.22
N THR A 142 -0.81 0.68 17.20
CA THR A 142 -2.09 1.38 17.16
C THR A 142 -2.81 1.36 18.52
N ALA A 143 -4.14 1.22 18.53
CA ALA A 143 -4.96 1.34 19.73
C ALA A 143 -4.59 0.38 20.86
N GLY A 144 -4.09 -0.83 20.57
CA GLY A 144 -3.68 -1.78 21.62
C GLY A 144 -2.59 -1.21 22.53
N MET A 145 -1.56 -0.61 21.95
CA MET A 145 -0.50 0.05 22.71
C MET A 145 -0.93 1.41 23.27
N ARG A 146 -1.88 2.12 22.64
CA ARG A 146 -2.50 3.31 23.25
C ARG A 146 -3.19 2.94 24.57
N LEU A 147 -3.97 1.85 24.59
CA LEU A 147 -4.60 1.34 25.81
C LEU A 147 -3.58 0.87 26.84
N LEU A 148 -2.57 0.09 26.43
CA LEU A 148 -1.52 -0.36 27.35
C LEU A 148 -0.81 0.84 28.00
N ARG A 149 -0.46 1.87 27.24
CA ARG A 149 0.21 3.06 27.78
C ARG A 149 -0.65 3.84 28.77
N LEU A 150 -1.98 3.86 28.58
CA LEU A 150 -2.92 4.45 29.54
C LEU A 150 -3.00 3.64 30.84
N GLN A 151 -2.85 2.31 30.75
CA GLN A 151 -2.94 1.39 31.88
C GLN A 151 -1.62 1.28 32.66
N ASP A 152 -0.51 1.10 31.95
CA ASP A 152 0.84 0.94 32.46
C ASP A 152 1.84 1.49 31.43
N MET A 153 2.25 2.74 31.63
CA MET A 153 3.21 3.43 30.77
C MET A 153 4.57 2.70 30.74
N VAL A 154 5.02 2.15 31.88
CA VAL A 154 6.32 1.47 31.99
C VAL A 154 6.31 0.16 31.20
N ALA A 155 5.22 -0.61 31.27
CA ALA A 155 5.08 -1.82 30.47
C ALA A 155 5.02 -1.51 28.98
N ALA A 156 4.29 -0.45 28.57
CA ALA A 156 4.25 -0.01 27.17
C ALA A 156 5.65 0.34 26.64
N ASP A 157 6.42 1.12 27.40
CA ASP A 157 7.77 1.54 27.00
C ASP A 157 8.72 0.34 26.92
N LYS A 158 8.67 -0.59 27.88
CA LYS A 158 9.46 -1.83 27.84
C LYS A 158 9.17 -2.69 26.61
N VAL A 159 7.90 -2.79 26.22
CA VAL A 159 7.51 -3.51 24.99
C VAL A 159 8.11 -2.81 23.76
N LEU A 160 8.01 -1.48 23.67
CA LEU A 160 8.60 -0.70 22.57
C LEU A 160 10.13 -0.80 22.52
N ASP A 161 10.78 -0.88 23.67
CA ASP A 161 12.23 -1.03 23.79
C ASP A 161 12.70 -2.40 23.29
N GLU A 162 12.04 -3.49 23.68
CA GLU A 162 12.43 -4.84 23.25
C GLU A 162 12.15 -5.10 21.76
N VAL A 163 11.06 -4.55 21.19
CA VAL A 163 10.86 -4.58 19.73
C VAL A 163 11.90 -3.73 19.01
N SER A 164 12.22 -2.54 19.52
CA SER A 164 13.26 -1.68 18.95
C SER A 164 14.62 -2.35 18.95
N LYS A 165 14.99 -2.99 20.07
CA LYS A 165 16.22 -3.76 20.22
C LYS A 165 16.29 -4.88 19.19
N THR A 166 15.23 -5.68 19.06
CA THR A 166 15.20 -6.78 18.07
C THR A 166 15.32 -6.27 16.64
N MET A 167 14.61 -5.20 16.28
CA MET A 167 14.67 -4.65 14.92
C MET A 167 16.05 -4.06 14.57
N LYS A 168 16.77 -3.51 15.55
CA LYS A 168 18.14 -2.98 15.39
C LYS A 168 19.20 -4.06 15.14
N GLU A 169 18.89 -5.33 15.39
CA GLU A 169 19.82 -6.44 15.10
C GLU A 169 19.91 -6.74 13.59
N TYR A 170 18.96 -6.27 12.79
CA TYR A 170 18.93 -6.46 11.35
C TYR A 170 19.66 -5.30 10.63
N PRO A 171 20.34 -5.55 9.49
CA PRO A 171 21.08 -4.54 8.74
C PRO A 171 20.14 -3.64 7.91
N LEU A 172 19.12 -3.08 8.56
CA LEU A 172 18.11 -2.20 7.99
C LEU A 172 18.24 -0.79 8.59
N ASN A 173 17.70 0.21 7.90
CA ASN A 173 17.65 1.58 8.40
C ASN A 173 16.48 1.73 9.39
N PHE A 174 16.71 1.39 10.66
CA PHE A 174 15.69 1.47 11.70
C PHE A 174 15.26 2.94 11.96
N ARG A 175 14.00 3.25 11.66
CA ARG A 175 13.39 4.58 11.82
C ARG A 175 12.62 4.75 13.14
N GLY A 176 12.49 3.70 13.94
CA GLY A 176 11.84 3.73 15.24
C GLY A 176 10.72 2.70 15.40
N ALA A 177 10.34 2.45 16.65
CA ALA A 177 9.10 1.80 17.03
C ALA A 177 8.30 2.80 17.86
N ARG A 178 7.08 3.14 17.43
CA ARG A 178 6.28 4.19 18.07
C ARG A 178 4.80 3.86 18.10
N ILE A 179 4.09 4.49 19.02
CA ILE A 179 2.63 4.45 19.07
C ILE A 179 2.09 5.58 18.19
N LEU A 180 1.31 5.23 17.15
CA LEU A 180 0.64 6.20 16.31
C LEU A 180 -0.46 6.90 17.10
N THR A 181 -0.63 8.19 16.84
CA THR A 181 -1.87 8.87 17.22
C THR A 181 -3.03 8.30 16.40
N GLY A 182 -4.24 8.38 16.95
CA GLY A 182 -5.42 7.89 16.23
C GLY A 182 -5.68 8.63 14.91
N ASN A 183 -5.33 9.92 14.86
CA ASN A 183 -5.46 10.74 13.65
C ASN A 183 -4.41 10.39 12.59
N GLU A 184 -3.19 10.03 12.97
CA GLU A 184 -2.21 9.46 12.04
C GLU A 184 -2.72 8.15 11.45
N GLU A 185 -3.20 7.22 12.28
CA GLU A 185 -3.73 5.93 11.81
C GLU A 185 -4.86 6.11 10.77
N GLY A 186 -5.85 6.95 11.07
CA GLY A 186 -6.96 7.24 10.16
C GLY A 186 -6.52 7.94 8.87
N SER A 187 -5.72 9.00 8.99
CA SER A 187 -5.26 9.77 7.82
C SER A 187 -4.35 8.99 6.89
N LEU A 188 -3.47 8.16 7.42
CA LEU A 188 -2.62 7.28 6.62
C LEU A 188 -3.45 6.17 5.95
N GLY A 189 -4.49 5.63 6.62
CA GLY A 189 -5.46 4.74 5.99
C GLY A 189 -6.20 5.39 4.81
N TRP A 190 -6.59 6.65 4.95
CA TRP A 190 -7.19 7.43 3.86
C TRP A 190 -6.26 7.63 2.67
N ILE A 191 -4.96 7.88 2.91
CA ILE A 191 -3.95 7.95 1.84
C ILE A 191 -3.88 6.61 1.10
N THR A 192 -3.86 5.48 1.81
CA THR A 192 -3.84 4.14 1.20
C THR A 192 -5.03 3.93 0.28
N VAL A 193 -6.26 4.18 0.76
CA VAL A 193 -7.48 4.02 -0.04
C VAL A 193 -7.38 4.81 -1.35
N ASN A 194 -7.05 6.10 -1.24
CA ASN A 194 -7.04 7.00 -2.38
C ASN A 194 -5.88 6.76 -3.34
N TYR A 195 -4.74 6.28 -2.84
CA TYR A 195 -3.64 5.85 -3.70
C TYR A 195 -4.01 4.60 -4.50
N LEU A 196 -4.56 3.58 -3.85
CA LEU A 196 -4.96 2.33 -4.50
C LEU A 196 -6.09 2.52 -5.52
N LEU A 197 -6.96 3.50 -5.29
CA LEU A 197 -8.02 3.90 -6.22
C LEU A 197 -7.56 4.91 -7.27
N LYS A 198 -6.26 5.25 -7.30
CA LYS A 198 -5.64 6.16 -8.28
C LYS A 198 -6.23 7.57 -8.25
N SER A 199 -6.77 8.00 -7.11
CA SER A 199 -7.33 9.36 -6.93
C SER A 199 -6.24 10.43 -6.87
N PHE A 200 -5.01 10.08 -6.49
CA PHE A 200 -3.88 11.03 -6.44
C PHE A 200 -3.05 11.07 -7.71
N VAL A 201 -2.87 9.92 -8.37
CA VAL A 201 -1.97 9.78 -9.51
C VAL A 201 -2.40 8.60 -10.39
N THR A 202 -2.35 8.77 -11.70
CA THR A 202 -2.62 7.71 -12.68
C THR A 202 -1.69 7.83 -13.89
N CYS A 203 -1.43 6.73 -14.58
CA CYS A 203 -0.61 6.72 -15.78
C CYS A 203 -1.49 6.96 -17.02
N SER A 204 -1.21 8.02 -17.77
CA SER A 204 -1.89 8.34 -19.04
C SER A 204 -1.50 7.34 -20.14
N PHE A 205 -2.28 7.31 -21.22
CA PHE A 205 -1.95 6.52 -22.43
C PHE A 205 -0.58 6.86 -23.03
N ALA A 206 -0.07 8.07 -22.79
CA ALA A 206 1.27 8.49 -23.22
C ALA A 206 2.39 8.00 -22.29
N GLY A 207 2.08 7.17 -21.27
CA GLY A 207 3.05 6.66 -20.31
C GLY A 207 3.52 7.70 -19.28
N LYS A 208 2.79 8.82 -19.13
CA LYS A 208 3.11 9.88 -18.17
C LYS A 208 2.19 9.82 -16.96
N TRP A 209 2.75 9.94 -15.77
CA TRP A 209 1.98 10.14 -14.54
C TRP A 209 1.29 11.50 -14.57
N VAL A 210 0.00 11.51 -14.24
CA VAL A 210 -0.83 12.72 -14.22
C VAL A 210 -1.75 12.69 -13.00
N HIS A 211 -2.10 13.87 -12.50
CA HIS A 211 -3.15 14.04 -11.51
C HIS A 211 -4.53 13.91 -12.18
N PRO A 212 -5.46 13.08 -11.66
CA PRO A 212 -6.78 12.91 -12.24
C PRO A 212 -7.62 14.21 -12.22
N SER A 213 -8.23 14.58 -13.35
CA SER A 213 -8.92 15.87 -13.55
C SER A 213 -10.13 16.13 -12.65
N GLN A 214 -10.74 15.09 -12.05
CA GLN A 214 -11.85 15.25 -11.11
C GLN A 214 -11.45 15.13 -9.64
N GLY A 215 -10.23 14.64 -9.32
CA GLY A 215 -9.64 14.64 -7.99
C GLY A 215 -10.52 14.21 -6.81
N GLU A 216 -11.64 13.51 -7.04
CA GLU A 216 -12.54 13.12 -5.95
C GLU A 216 -11.87 12.03 -5.13
N THR A 217 -11.69 12.34 -3.86
CA THR A 217 -11.12 11.41 -2.88
C THR A 217 -12.22 10.68 -2.15
N TYR A 218 -12.02 9.40 -1.89
CA TYR A 218 -12.89 8.58 -1.09
C TYR A 218 -12.65 8.84 0.40
N GLY A 219 -13.70 8.75 1.20
CA GLY A 219 -13.56 8.63 2.65
C GLY A 219 -13.05 7.23 3.04
N ALA A 220 -12.47 7.13 4.23
CA ALA A 220 -11.93 5.91 4.80
C ALA A 220 -12.49 5.72 6.22
N MET A 221 -13.02 4.52 6.48
CA MET A 221 -13.50 4.10 7.79
C MET A 221 -12.84 2.78 8.17
N ASP A 222 -12.14 2.79 9.29
CA ASP A 222 -11.43 1.62 9.83
C ASP A 222 -12.07 1.20 11.15
N LEU A 223 -12.44 -0.08 11.28
CA LEU A 223 -12.89 -0.65 12.55
C LEU A 223 -11.88 -1.70 13.01
N GLY A 224 -11.05 -1.31 13.97
CA GLY A 224 -10.13 -2.20 14.67
C GLY A 224 -10.76 -2.87 15.89
N GLY A 225 -9.94 -3.59 16.66
CA GLY A 225 -10.37 -4.21 17.92
C GLY A 225 -10.56 -3.20 19.05
N ALA A 226 -9.73 -2.16 19.10
CA ALA A 226 -9.68 -1.20 20.21
C ALA A 226 -10.05 0.25 19.86
N SER A 227 -10.06 0.63 18.60
CA SER A 227 -10.58 1.93 18.13
C SER A 227 -11.28 1.78 16.78
N THR A 228 -12.00 2.83 16.39
CA THR A 228 -12.52 3.03 15.04
C THR A 228 -12.15 4.42 14.55
N GLN A 229 -11.93 4.58 13.25
CA GLN A 229 -11.46 5.82 12.64
C GLN A 229 -12.40 6.22 11.50
N MET A 230 -12.55 7.53 11.30
CA MET A 230 -13.15 8.07 10.09
C MET A 230 -12.34 9.25 9.58
N THR A 231 -12.02 9.20 8.29
CA THR A 231 -11.23 10.23 7.60
C THR A 231 -11.81 10.52 6.22
N PHE A 232 -11.98 11.79 5.87
CA PHE A 232 -12.41 12.20 4.52
C PHE A 232 -12.08 13.67 4.26
N SER A 233 -12.16 14.11 3.00
CA SER A 233 -12.02 15.51 2.61
C SER A 233 -13.40 16.20 2.58
N PRO A 234 -13.78 17.01 3.58
CA PRO A 234 -15.08 17.69 3.59
C PRO A 234 -15.12 18.85 2.59
N LYS A 235 -16.34 19.19 2.11
CA LYS A 235 -16.58 20.40 1.28
C LYS A 235 -16.69 21.70 2.11
N VAL A 236 -16.67 21.60 3.43
CA VAL A 236 -16.72 22.71 4.38
C VAL A 236 -15.41 22.81 5.15
N ALA A 237 -15.08 24.00 5.64
CA ALA A 237 -13.91 24.20 6.47
C ALA A 237 -14.00 23.40 7.78
N ILE A 238 -12.89 22.76 8.16
CA ILE A 238 -12.78 22.04 9.43
C ILE A 238 -12.55 23.06 10.55
N THR A 239 -13.53 23.20 11.43
CA THR A 239 -13.50 24.18 12.52
C THR A 239 -12.61 23.74 13.67
N ASN A 240 -12.65 22.44 14.02
CA ASN A 240 -11.79 21.88 15.06
C ASN A 240 -10.44 21.44 14.47
N LYS A 241 -9.40 22.23 14.72
CA LYS A 241 -8.04 21.97 14.21
C LYS A 241 -7.38 20.71 14.75
N SER A 242 -7.83 20.16 15.89
CA SER A 242 -7.30 18.86 16.36
C SER A 242 -7.74 17.69 15.47
N THR A 243 -8.78 17.89 14.65
CA THR A 243 -9.33 16.90 13.70
C THR A 243 -8.94 17.19 12.25
N GLU A 244 -8.09 18.18 12.02
CA GLU A 244 -7.58 18.55 10.70
C GLU A 244 -6.20 17.93 10.49
N ALA A 245 -6.01 17.28 9.35
CA ALA A 245 -4.69 16.83 8.89
C ALA A 245 -4.42 17.34 7.47
N VAL A 246 -3.17 17.76 7.21
CA VAL A 246 -2.75 18.31 5.93
C VAL A 246 -1.60 17.50 5.38
N PHE A 247 -1.71 17.07 4.12
CA PHE A 247 -0.69 16.28 3.42
C PHE A 247 -0.34 16.90 2.09
N LYS A 248 0.92 16.75 1.67
CA LYS A 248 1.36 17.05 0.31
C LYS A 248 1.71 15.75 -0.40
N LEU A 249 0.96 15.40 -1.43
CA LEU A 249 1.15 14.16 -2.20
C LEU A 249 1.15 14.49 -3.68
N TYR A 250 2.19 14.04 -4.39
CA TYR A 250 2.38 14.27 -5.82
C TYR A 250 2.31 15.76 -6.22
N GLY A 251 2.77 16.65 -5.34
CA GLY A 251 2.73 18.11 -5.54
C GLY A 251 1.44 18.81 -5.08
N TYR A 252 0.40 18.08 -4.69
CA TYR A 252 -0.90 18.63 -4.30
C TYR A 252 -1.13 18.59 -2.78
N ASN A 253 -1.73 19.64 -2.24
CA ASN A 253 -2.10 19.71 -0.83
C ASN A 253 -3.51 19.15 -0.62
N TYR A 254 -3.67 18.27 0.36
CA TYR A 254 -4.94 17.69 0.78
C TYR A 254 -5.19 18.04 2.24
N THR A 255 -6.36 18.61 2.53
CA THR A 255 -6.82 18.88 3.90
C THR A 255 -7.96 17.93 4.20
N VAL A 256 -7.81 17.09 5.21
CA VAL A 256 -8.79 16.06 5.57
C VAL A 256 -9.25 16.20 7.00
N PHE A 257 -10.53 15.90 7.22
CA PHE A 257 -11.05 15.61 8.55
C PHE A 257 -10.60 14.21 8.93
N THR A 258 -10.09 14.04 10.14
CA THR A 258 -9.74 12.74 10.68
C THR A 258 -10.05 12.70 12.16
N HIS A 259 -10.64 11.61 12.61
CA HIS A 259 -10.85 11.38 14.04
C HIS A 259 -10.80 9.88 14.37
N SER A 260 -10.22 9.56 15.53
CA SER A 260 -10.17 8.21 16.08
C SER A 260 -10.96 8.15 17.38
N TYR A 261 -11.84 7.17 17.49
CA TYR A 261 -12.64 6.91 18.67
C TYR A 261 -12.01 5.72 19.42
N LEU A 262 -11.08 6.02 20.32
CA LEU A 262 -10.48 5.02 21.21
C LEU A 262 -11.57 4.39 22.10
N CYS A 263 -11.45 3.10 22.42
CA CYS A 263 -12.45 2.29 23.13
C CYS A 263 -13.70 1.91 22.32
N TYR A 264 -13.83 2.42 21.09
CA TYR A 264 -14.93 2.09 20.17
C TYR A 264 -14.44 1.22 19.00
N GLY A 265 -13.38 0.44 19.20
CA GLY A 265 -13.13 -0.73 18.36
C GLY A 265 -14.06 -1.87 18.77
N LYS A 266 -14.27 -2.85 17.89
CA LYS A 266 -15.30 -3.90 18.10
C LYS A 266 -15.15 -4.62 19.46
N ASP A 267 -13.92 -4.97 19.86
CA ASP A 267 -13.70 -5.79 21.05
C ASP A 267 -13.95 -4.99 22.33
N GLN A 268 -13.51 -3.73 22.34
CA GLN A 268 -13.74 -2.82 23.47
C GLN A 268 -15.22 -2.40 23.56
N ALA A 269 -15.89 -2.18 22.43
CA ALA A 269 -17.32 -1.88 22.39
C ALA A 269 -18.17 -3.06 22.92
N LEU A 270 -17.81 -4.30 22.59
CA LEU A 270 -18.50 -5.47 23.13
C LEU A 270 -18.25 -5.66 24.63
N LYS A 271 -17.07 -5.29 25.15
CA LYS A 271 -16.82 -5.24 26.60
C LYS A 271 -17.65 -4.14 27.28
N LEU A 272 -17.75 -2.96 26.67
CA LEU A 272 -18.62 -1.87 27.15
C LEU A 272 -20.08 -2.33 27.25
N LEU A 273 -20.58 -3.01 26.21
CA LEU A 273 -21.91 -3.59 26.18
C LEU A 273 -22.13 -4.58 27.34
N LEU A 274 -21.22 -5.52 27.52
CA LEU A 274 -21.33 -6.51 28.59
C LEU A 274 -21.26 -5.88 29.99
N ALA A 275 -20.37 -4.91 30.19
CA ALA A 275 -20.29 -4.16 31.44
C ALA A 275 -21.59 -3.40 31.74
N LYS A 276 -22.20 -2.80 30.70
CA LYS A 276 -23.48 -2.11 30.82
C LYS A 276 -24.62 -3.05 31.21
N LEU A 277 -24.71 -4.21 30.56
CA LEU A 277 -25.69 -5.25 30.91
C LEU A 277 -25.54 -5.70 32.37
N ARG A 278 -24.30 -5.90 32.83
CA ARG A 278 -24.01 -6.26 34.22
C ARG A 278 -24.43 -5.17 35.20
N GLU A 279 -24.12 -3.91 34.89
CA GLU A 279 -24.50 -2.76 35.73
C GLU A 279 -26.03 -2.67 35.89
N THR A 280 -26.76 -2.86 34.80
CA THR A 280 -28.23 -2.79 34.80
C THR A 280 -28.88 -3.98 35.51
N GLN A 281 -28.39 -5.20 35.27
CA GLN A 281 -29.02 -6.41 35.81
C GLN A 281 -28.58 -6.76 37.23
N LYS A 282 -27.40 -6.31 37.67
CA LYS A 282 -26.84 -6.54 39.02
C LYS A 282 -26.84 -8.04 39.43
N SER A 283 -26.58 -8.92 38.48
CA SER A 283 -26.63 -10.38 38.63
C SER A 283 -25.29 -11.02 38.27
N SER A 284 -25.02 -12.24 38.76
CA SER A 284 -23.93 -13.09 38.27
C SER A 284 -24.30 -13.88 37.01
N ASN A 285 -25.59 -14.03 36.74
CA ASN A 285 -26.12 -14.54 35.48
C ASN A 285 -26.62 -13.35 34.66
N ILE A 286 -25.92 -13.03 33.58
CA ILE A 286 -26.20 -11.89 32.71
C ILE A 286 -26.93 -12.38 31.47
N ASP A 287 -28.16 -11.93 31.28
CA ASP A 287 -28.91 -12.13 30.05
C ASP A 287 -28.38 -11.16 28.99
N HIS A 288 -27.92 -11.71 27.87
CA HIS A 288 -27.24 -10.97 26.81
C HIS A 288 -28.11 -10.94 25.55
N PRO A 289 -28.84 -9.83 25.29
CA PRO A 289 -29.79 -9.73 24.18
C PRO A 289 -29.14 -9.89 22.82
N CYS A 290 -27.87 -9.49 22.68
CA CYS A 290 -27.15 -9.60 21.42
C CYS A 290 -26.50 -10.97 21.16
N TYR A 291 -26.56 -11.90 22.11
CA TYR A 291 -26.05 -13.26 21.92
C TYR A 291 -27.21 -14.20 21.62
N PRO A 292 -27.00 -15.21 20.76
CA PRO A 292 -28.08 -16.08 20.30
C PRO A 292 -28.66 -16.91 21.45
N THR A 293 -29.97 -17.16 21.39
CA THR A 293 -30.66 -18.00 22.38
C THR A 293 -29.99 -19.37 22.48
N GLY A 294 -29.80 -19.86 23.70
CA GLY A 294 -29.15 -21.15 23.96
C GLY A 294 -27.61 -21.10 24.01
N TYR A 295 -26.98 -19.97 23.68
CA TYR A 295 -25.55 -19.76 23.95
C TYR A 295 -25.32 -19.47 25.43
N THR A 296 -24.29 -20.06 26.02
CA THR A 296 -23.88 -19.78 27.39
C THR A 296 -22.36 -19.87 27.50
N THR A 297 -21.75 -18.91 28.20
CA THR A 297 -20.32 -18.91 28.47
C THR A 297 -20.01 -18.29 29.84
N ASN A 298 -18.87 -18.66 30.41
CA ASN A 298 -18.41 -18.11 31.69
C ASN A 298 -17.16 -17.27 31.46
N ILE A 299 -17.11 -16.09 32.07
CA ILE A 299 -15.93 -15.24 32.05
C ILE A 299 -15.58 -14.77 33.47
N THR A 300 -14.34 -14.37 33.67
CA THR A 300 -13.91 -13.74 34.93
C THR A 300 -14.15 -12.24 34.87
N LEU A 301 -14.43 -11.61 36.01
CA LEU A 301 -14.49 -10.15 36.10
C LEU A 301 -13.15 -9.49 35.70
N SER A 302 -12.02 -10.14 35.96
CA SER A 302 -10.71 -9.68 35.47
C SER A 302 -10.66 -9.58 33.94
N SER A 303 -11.25 -10.52 33.20
CA SER A 303 -11.23 -10.49 31.74
C SER A 303 -12.14 -9.41 31.13
N LEU A 304 -13.19 -9.02 31.86
CA LEU A 304 -14.08 -7.93 31.49
C LEU A 304 -13.43 -6.57 31.77
N TYR A 305 -12.88 -6.38 32.98
CA TYR A 305 -12.35 -5.11 33.47
C TYR A 305 -10.84 -4.93 33.27
N ASN A 306 -10.18 -5.74 32.43
CA ASN A 306 -8.76 -5.61 32.09
C ASN A 306 -8.47 -4.54 31.00
N SER A 307 -9.30 -3.49 30.93
CA SER A 307 -9.14 -2.45 29.91
C SER A 307 -9.40 -1.08 30.54
N PRO A 308 -8.59 -0.06 30.21
CA PRO A 308 -8.83 1.30 30.68
C PRO A 308 -10.09 1.93 30.06
N CYS A 309 -10.73 1.26 29.09
CA CYS A 309 -12.04 1.65 28.55
C CYS A 309 -13.18 1.47 29.55
N LEU A 310 -12.96 0.72 30.63
CA LEU A 310 -13.94 0.46 31.66
C LEU A 310 -13.38 0.91 33.01
N ASN A 311 -14.21 1.60 33.80
CA ASN A 311 -13.86 1.86 35.19
C ASN A 311 -13.86 0.52 35.96
N THR A 312 -12.74 0.20 36.60
CA THR A 312 -12.65 -0.96 37.48
C THR A 312 -13.65 -0.82 38.62
N THR A 313 -14.62 -1.74 38.68
CA THR A 313 -15.54 -1.81 39.83
C THR A 313 -14.81 -2.33 41.06
N SER A 314 -15.06 -1.73 42.22
CA SER A 314 -14.66 -2.26 43.51
C SER A 314 -15.35 -3.61 43.77
N GLY A 315 -14.63 -4.71 43.58
CA GLY A 315 -15.14 -6.07 43.75
C GLY A 315 -14.06 -7.13 43.51
N ASP A 316 -14.38 -8.38 43.85
CA ASP A 316 -13.48 -9.51 43.60
C ASP A 316 -13.34 -9.78 42.09
N LEU A 317 -12.21 -9.39 41.52
CA LEU A 317 -11.91 -9.57 40.09
C LEU A 317 -11.74 -11.04 39.68
N THR A 318 -11.61 -11.96 40.64
CA THR A 318 -11.53 -13.40 40.36
C THR A 318 -12.90 -14.05 40.20
N ALA A 319 -13.98 -13.35 40.61
CA ALA A 319 -15.33 -13.85 40.48
C ALA A 319 -15.71 -14.15 39.02
N GLN A 320 -16.47 -15.23 38.83
CA GLN A 320 -17.00 -15.61 37.52
C GLN A 320 -18.43 -15.11 37.35
N ILE A 321 -18.75 -14.72 36.11
CA ILE A 321 -20.11 -14.43 35.67
C ILE A 321 -20.48 -15.35 34.51
N THR A 322 -21.75 -15.75 34.48
CA THR A 322 -22.35 -16.57 33.43
C THR A 322 -23.09 -15.65 32.48
N ILE A 323 -22.76 -15.69 31.19
CA ILE A 323 -23.44 -14.92 30.15
C ILE A 323 -24.37 -15.87 29.41
N LYS A 324 -25.66 -15.50 29.28
CA LYS A 324 -26.68 -16.30 28.60
C LYS A 324 -27.28 -15.51 27.44
N GLY A 325 -27.20 -16.03 26.23
CA GLY A 325 -27.80 -15.37 25.07
C GLY A 325 -29.33 -15.46 25.10
N THR A 326 -30.00 -14.35 24.82
CA THR A 326 -31.47 -14.30 24.73
C THR A 326 -31.99 -14.03 23.32
N GLY A 327 -31.16 -13.51 22.41
CA GLY A 327 -31.51 -13.34 20.99
C GLY A 327 -32.57 -12.26 20.73
N ASP A 328 -32.48 -11.11 21.39
CA ASP A 328 -33.42 -9.98 21.23
C ASP A 328 -32.73 -8.80 20.53
N PRO A 329 -32.92 -8.61 19.21
CA PRO A 329 -32.27 -7.53 18.46
C PRO A 329 -32.72 -6.14 18.91
N THR A 330 -33.96 -5.99 19.41
CA THR A 330 -34.47 -4.68 19.83
C THR A 330 -33.82 -4.23 21.13
N VAL A 331 -33.80 -5.12 22.14
CA VAL A 331 -33.12 -4.85 23.41
C VAL A 331 -31.61 -4.72 23.19
N CYS A 332 -31.04 -5.50 22.27
CA CYS A 332 -29.64 -5.38 21.88
C CYS A 332 -29.32 -3.99 21.32
N GLN A 333 -30.10 -3.51 20.35
CA GLN A 333 -29.92 -2.19 19.75
C GLN A 333 -30.02 -1.07 20.79
N ASN A 334 -31.04 -1.12 21.65
CA ASN A 334 -31.21 -0.12 22.71
C ASN A 334 -30.02 -0.11 23.67
N THR A 335 -29.54 -1.28 24.10
CA THR A 335 -28.39 -1.37 25.00
C THR A 335 -27.10 -0.88 24.32
N ILE A 336 -26.92 -1.18 23.03
CA ILE A 336 -25.78 -0.68 22.26
C ILE A 336 -25.85 0.86 22.14
N GLN A 337 -27.02 1.45 21.92
CA GLN A 337 -27.16 2.91 21.91
C GLN A 337 -26.75 3.56 23.24
N GLU A 338 -26.94 2.87 24.37
CA GLU A 338 -26.51 3.36 25.68
C GLU A 338 -24.98 3.37 25.86
N ILE A 339 -24.21 2.54 25.15
CA ILE A 339 -22.73 2.62 25.21
C ILE A 339 -22.17 3.76 24.36
N PHE A 340 -23.01 4.35 23.50
CA PHE A 340 -22.71 5.60 22.81
C PHE A 340 -23.08 6.84 23.64
N ASN A 341 -23.53 6.67 24.90
CA ASN A 341 -24.13 7.75 25.69
C ASN A 341 -23.26 9.02 25.78
N PHE A 342 -23.76 10.01 25.05
CA PHE A 342 -23.15 11.28 24.65
C PHE A 342 -22.97 12.29 25.80
N ALA A 343 -23.35 11.93 27.04
CA ALA A 343 -23.36 12.83 28.19
C ALA A 343 -22.38 12.43 29.32
N ALA A 344 -21.82 11.22 29.29
CA ALA A 344 -21.03 10.67 30.41
C ALA A 344 -19.59 11.22 30.48
N CYS A 345 -19.17 11.97 29.48
CA CYS A 345 -17.83 12.48 29.33
C CYS A 345 -17.92 14.00 29.26
N GLY A 346 -17.16 14.70 30.10
CA GLY A 346 -17.19 16.16 30.20
C GLY A 346 -16.82 16.88 28.90
N THR A 347 -16.51 18.17 29.00
CA THR A 347 -16.23 19.04 27.84
C THR A 347 -15.08 18.57 26.93
N ASP A 348 -14.18 17.72 27.43
CA ASP A 348 -12.97 17.25 26.72
C ASP A 348 -13.07 15.82 26.16
N CYS A 349 -14.28 15.31 25.95
CA CYS A 349 -14.41 13.97 25.39
C CYS A 349 -14.02 13.92 23.91
N GLU A 350 -12.99 13.14 23.58
CA GLU A 350 -12.71 12.74 22.20
C GLU A 350 -13.94 12.08 21.54
N PHE A 351 -14.82 11.45 22.34
CA PHE A 351 -16.06 10.87 21.84
C PHE A 351 -17.17 11.88 21.51
N ASN A 352 -17.05 13.15 21.89
CA ASN A 352 -18.02 14.21 21.55
C ASN A 352 -17.75 14.88 20.20
N VAL A 353 -16.69 14.47 19.50
CA VAL A 353 -16.37 14.95 18.16
C VAL A 353 -17.29 14.29 17.13
N TYR A 354 -18.03 15.10 16.40
CA TYR A 354 -18.85 14.67 15.27
C TYR A 354 -18.20 15.05 13.94
N PRO A 355 -18.42 14.26 12.89
CA PRO A 355 -17.89 14.61 11.58
C PRO A 355 -18.62 15.81 10.96
N PRO A 356 -17.95 16.56 10.07
CA PRO A 356 -18.60 17.49 9.16
C PRO A 356 -19.65 16.78 8.27
N PRO A 357 -20.50 17.53 7.55
CA PRO A 357 -21.41 16.94 6.56
C PRO A 357 -20.68 16.00 5.60
N LEU A 358 -21.21 14.78 5.46
CA LEU A 358 -20.60 13.71 4.67
C LEU A 358 -20.61 14.06 3.18
N THR A 359 -19.53 13.74 2.48
CA THR A 359 -19.39 13.98 1.03
C THR A 359 -18.64 12.84 0.37
N GLY A 360 -19.12 12.39 -0.79
CA GLY A 360 -18.49 11.33 -1.59
C GLY A 360 -18.77 9.92 -1.06
N ASP A 361 -18.08 8.95 -1.67
CA ASP A 361 -18.10 7.54 -1.31
C ASP A 361 -17.07 7.25 -0.20
N PHE A 362 -17.37 6.28 0.66
CA PHE A 362 -16.54 5.88 1.80
C PHE A 362 -16.19 4.39 1.72
N TYR A 363 -14.91 4.06 1.85
CA TYR A 363 -14.46 2.68 2.02
C TYR A 363 -14.44 2.32 3.50
N ALA A 364 -15.24 1.32 3.87
CA ALA A 364 -15.29 0.72 5.19
C ALA A 364 -14.55 -0.63 5.17
N PHE A 365 -13.42 -0.70 5.87
CA PHE A 365 -12.52 -1.86 5.83
C PHE A 365 -12.26 -2.42 7.24
N SER A 366 -11.35 -3.38 7.35
CA SER A 366 -11.09 -4.14 8.58
C SER A 366 -12.36 -4.84 9.08
N ALA A 367 -12.72 -4.71 10.36
CA ALA A 367 -13.87 -5.42 10.90
C ALA A 367 -15.21 -4.99 10.29
N PHE A 368 -15.32 -3.77 9.73
CA PHE A 368 -16.51 -3.40 8.95
C PHE A 368 -16.75 -4.40 7.82
N TYR A 369 -15.72 -4.67 7.03
CA TYR A 369 -15.78 -5.63 5.93
C TYR A 369 -16.02 -7.05 6.44
N TYR A 370 -15.18 -7.56 7.35
CA TYR A 370 -15.27 -8.98 7.75
C TYR A 370 -16.61 -9.36 8.41
N ILE A 371 -17.23 -8.44 9.16
CA ILE A 371 -18.54 -8.68 9.77
C ILE A 371 -19.64 -8.62 8.71
N PHE A 372 -19.60 -7.65 7.80
CA PHE A 372 -20.62 -7.52 6.75
C PHE A 372 -20.49 -8.62 5.69
N ASP A 373 -19.28 -9.06 5.37
CA ASP A 373 -18.99 -10.17 4.46
C ASP A 373 -19.58 -11.48 5.01
N PHE A 374 -19.34 -11.78 6.30
CA PHE A 374 -19.94 -12.94 6.97
C PHE A 374 -21.48 -12.92 6.92
N LEU A 375 -22.09 -11.74 7.09
CA LEU A 375 -23.54 -11.55 7.03
C LEU A 375 -24.09 -11.41 5.59
N ASN A 376 -23.22 -11.45 4.58
CA ASN A 376 -23.54 -11.24 3.17
C ASN A 376 -24.23 -9.88 2.92
N LEU A 377 -23.60 -8.80 3.40
CA LEU A 377 -24.07 -7.41 3.38
C LEU A 377 -23.07 -6.45 2.70
N THR A 378 -22.21 -6.96 1.82
CA THR A 378 -21.20 -6.14 1.12
C THR A 378 -21.68 -5.60 -0.22
N ASN A 379 -22.89 -5.97 -0.69
CA ASN A 379 -23.38 -5.63 -2.03
C ASN A 379 -24.21 -4.33 -2.07
N ARG A 380 -23.87 -3.35 -1.21
CA ARG A 380 -24.53 -2.03 -1.09
C ARG A 380 -26.06 -2.13 -0.91
N GLU A 381 -26.50 -3.06 -0.07
CA GLU A 381 -27.91 -3.24 0.26
C GLU A 381 -28.49 -1.99 0.95
N SER A 382 -29.81 -1.78 0.83
CA SER A 382 -30.48 -0.69 1.53
C SER A 382 -30.33 -0.84 3.04
N MET A 383 -30.29 0.29 3.76
CA MET A 383 -30.21 0.32 5.22
C MET A 383 -31.31 -0.54 5.90
N SER A 384 -32.52 -0.57 5.34
CA SER A 384 -33.63 -1.42 5.80
C SER A 384 -33.36 -2.92 5.61
N THR A 385 -32.71 -3.31 4.51
CA THR A 385 -32.34 -4.70 4.24
C THR A 385 -31.21 -5.15 5.14
N VAL A 386 -30.21 -4.29 5.35
CA VAL A 386 -29.11 -4.51 6.31
C VAL A 386 -29.68 -4.77 7.71
N ARG A 387 -30.50 -3.87 8.24
CA ARG A 387 -31.10 -4.01 9.58
C ARG A 387 -31.90 -5.31 9.72
N ARG A 388 -32.80 -5.58 8.78
CA ARG A 388 -33.59 -6.83 8.76
C ARG A 388 -32.73 -8.09 8.71
N THR A 389 -31.63 -8.08 7.97
CA THR A 389 -30.73 -9.24 7.86
C THR A 389 -30.02 -9.50 9.17
N ILE A 390 -29.53 -8.45 9.83
CA ILE A 390 -28.90 -8.54 11.15
C ILE A 390 -29.92 -9.01 12.19
N ASP A 391 -31.13 -8.44 12.22
CA ASP A 391 -32.18 -8.85 13.16
C ASP A 391 -32.55 -10.33 12.99
N ASN A 392 -32.71 -10.79 11.75
CA ASN A 392 -32.98 -12.18 11.44
C ASN A 392 -31.85 -13.13 11.88
N PHE A 393 -30.59 -12.67 11.82
CA PHE A 393 -29.44 -13.41 12.33
C PHE A 393 -29.47 -13.49 13.87
N CYS A 394 -29.75 -12.37 14.55
CA CYS A 394 -29.87 -12.30 16.01
C CYS A 394 -30.94 -13.23 16.58
N LEU A 395 -32.04 -13.43 15.85
CA LEU A 395 -33.15 -14.32 16.24
C LEU A 395 -32.86 -15.82 16.06
N GLN A 396 -31.69 -16.21 15.54
CA GLN A 396 -31.34 -17.62 15.37
C GLN A 396 -30.90 -18.26 16.69
N ASP A 397 -31.32 -19.52 16.91
CA ASP A 397 -30.84 -20.36 18.01
C ASP A 397 -29.37 -20.78 17.81
N TRP A 398 -28.65 -20.94 18.93
CA TRP A 398 -27.24 -21.29 18.95
C TRP A 398 -26.92 -22.62 18.25
N ASN A 399 -27.73 -23.67 18.43
CA ASN A 399 -27.48 -24.96 17.78
C ASN A 399 -27.65 -24.84 16.27
N ARG A 400 -28.64 -24.07 15.80
CA ARG A 400 -28.83 -23.80 14.38
C ARG A 400 -27.67 -23.02 13.78
N LEU A 401 -27.14 -22.02 14.49
CA LEU A 401 -25.96 -21.27 14.06
C LEU A 401 -24.73 -22.18 13.94
N LYS A 402 -24.46 -23.03 14.92
CA LYS A 402 -23.34 -24.00 14.87
C LYS A 402 -23.48 -24.99 13.71
N GLN A 403 -24.69 -25.45 13.41
CA GLN A 403 -24.93 -26.33 12.27
C GLN A 403 -24.69 -25.61 10.93
N ARG A 404 -25.08 -24.34 10.84
CA ARG A 404 -24.91 -23.54 9.61
C ARG A 404 -23.46 -23.10 9.39
N PHE A 405 -22.72 -22.84 10.47
CA PHE A 405 -21.35 -22.31 10.43
C PHE A 405 -20.39 -23.18 11.27
N PRO A 406 -20.20 -24.46 10.91
CA PRO A 406 -19.45 -25.42 11.76
C PRO A 406 -17.94 -25.14 11.84
N THR A 407 -17.40 -24.33 10.93
CA THR A 407 -15.97 -23.98 10.89
C THR A 407 -15.66 -22.66 11.60
N GLU A 408 -16.67 -21.88 11.97
CA GLU A 408 -16.47 -20.59 12.61
C GLU A 408 -16.19 -20.77 14.10
N LYS A 409 -15.25 -19.97 14.65
CA LYS A 409 -14.94 -20.06 16.07
C LYS A 409 -16.14 -19.61 16.91
N GLU A 410 -16.46 -20.34 17.97
CA GLU A 410 -17.68 -20.08 18.74
C GLU A 410 -17.73 -18.67 19.39
N ASP A 411 -16.58 -18.16 19.81
CA ASP A 411 -16.42 -16.81 20.37
C ASP A 411 -16.72 -15.71 19.35
N ARG A 412 -16.38 -15.93 18.07
CA ARG A 412 -16.75 -15.03 16.96
C ARG A 412 -18.20 -15.23 16.56
N LEU A 413 -18.63 -16.48 16.39
CA LEU A 413 -19.96 -16.83 15.90
C LEU A 413 -21.06 -16.25 16.80
N SER A 414 -20.89 -16.35 18.12
CA SER A 414 -21.83 -15.81 19.11
C SER A 414 -21.88 -14.27 19.11
N ALA A 415 -20.83 -13.59 18.65
CA ALA A 415 -20.69 -12.14 18.70
C ALA A 415 -21.15 -11.40 17.43
N TYR A 416 -21.39 -12.08 16.30
CA TYR A 416 -21.76 -11.42 15.04
C TYR A 416 -23.06 -10.60 15.11
N CYS A 417 -24.06 -11.03 15.88
CA CYS A 417 -25.28 -10.24 16.10
C CYS A 417 -24.94 -8.90 16.77
N ALA A 418 -24.23 -8.96 17.90
CA ALA A 418 -23.78 -7.77 18.63
C ALA A 418 -22.92 -6.85 17.75
N ALA A 419 -21.99 -7.43 16.98
CA ALA A 419 -21.08 -6.69 16.13
C ALA A 419 -21.79 -6.04 14.92
N GLY A 420 -22.77 -6.73 14.33
CA GLY A 420 -23.61 -6.19 13.26
C GLY A 420 -24.46 -5.01 13.73
N ILE A 421 -25.16 -5.17 14.86
CA ILE A 421 -25.96 -4.09 15.47
C ILE A 421 -25.07 -2.92 15.89
N TYR A 422 -23.87 -3.20 16.40
CA TYR A 422 -22.88 -2.18 16.73
C TYR A 422 -22.47 -1.36 15.51
N ILE A 423 -22.11 -2.01 14.39
CA ILE A 423 -21.70 -1.31 13.17
C ILE A 423 -22.82 -0.42 12.64
N ILE A 424 -24.06 -0.92 12.52
CA ILE A 424 -25.15 -0.08 12.00
C ILE A 424 -25.42 1.12 12.92
N THR A 425 -25.33 0.92 14.24
CA THR A 425 -25.51 2.00 15.22
C THR A 425 -24.37 3.02 15.15
N LEU A 426 -23.12 2.57 14.97
CA LEU A 426 -21.97 3.44 14.77
C LEU A 426 -22.14 4.29 13.50
N LEU A 427 -22.46 3.66 12.38
CA LEU A 427 -22.62 4.36 11.09
C LEU A 427 -23.78 5.37 11.13
N GLU A 428 -24.92 4.97 11.68
CA GLU A 428 -26.13 5.80 11.76
C GLU A 428 -26.00 6.90 12.82
N ASN A 429 -25.79 6.53 14.08
CA ASN A 429 -25.88 7.45 15.21
C ASN A 429 -24.62 8.29 15.38
N LYS A 430 -23.43 7.72 15.12
CA LYS A 430 -22.15 8.41 15.35
C LYS A 430 -21.60 9.07 14.08
N TYR A 431 -21.54 8.34 12.98
CA TYR A 431 -21.01 8.86 11.71
C TYR A 431 -22.04 9.60 10.87
N LYS A 432 -23.32 9.55 11.27
CA LYS A 432 -24.43 10.33 10.66
C LYS A 432 -24.75 9.91 9.23
N PHE A 433 -24.48 8.66 8.87
CA PHE A 433 -25.06 8.07 7.67
C PHE A 433 -26.58 7.92 7.87
N ASN A 434 -27.33 8.14 6.80
CA ASN A 434 -28.80 8.04 6.79
C ASN A 434 -29.24 7.27 5.54
N SER A 435 -30.55 7.14 5.33
CA SER A 435 -31.09 6.40 4.16
C SER A 435 -30.62 6.93 2.80
N GLU A 436 -30.27 8.23 2.71
CA GLU A 436 -29.80 8.86 1.48
C GLU A 436 -28.29 8.65 1.25
N THR A 437 -27.50 8.68 2.32
CA THR A 437 -26.03 8.55 2.24
C THR A 437 -25.53 7.12 2.43
N TRP A 438 -26.38 6.18 2.84
CA TRP A 438 -26.00 4.77 3.10
C TRP A 438 -25.38 4.09 1.88
N SER A 439 -25.90 4.35 0.68
CA SER A 439 -25.40 3.79 -0.58
C SER A 439 -23.97 4.21 -0.93
N ASN A 440 -23.44 5.23 -0.27
CA ASN A 440 -22.09 5.75 -0.48
C ASN A 440 -21.06 4.91 0.29
N ILE A 441 -21.47 3.98 1.15
CA ILE A 441 -20.57 3.11 1.90
C ILE A 441 -20.21 1.88 1.05
N ILE A 442 -18.92 1.60 0.96
CA ILE A 442 -18.33 0.47 0.25
C ILE A 442 -17.61 -0.38 1.28
N PHE A 443 -18.21 -1.53 1.64
CA PHE A 443 -17.56 -2.49 2.53
C PHE A 443 -16.56 -3.33 1.73
N ALA A 444 -15.27 -3.14 1.96
CA ALA A 444 -14.23 -3.80 1.17
C ALA A 444 -13.00 -4.16 1.99
N LYS A 445 -12.44 -5.35 1.70
CA LYS A 445 -11.13 -5.77 2.21
C LYS A 445 -9.98 -5.03 1.51
N GLN A 446 -10.16 -4.81 0.21
CA GLN A 446 -9.14 -4.36 -0.71
C GLN A 446 -9.61 -3.13 -1.48
N ALA A 447 -8.68 -2.24 -1.79
CA ALA A 447 -8.87 -1.19 -2.77
C ALA A 447 -7.93 -1.50 -3.95
N GLY A 448 -8.46 -1.52 -5.16
CA GLY A 448 -7.69 -2.00 -6.31
C GLY A 448 -7.25 -3.46 -6.13
N ASN A 449 -5.94 -3.68 -5.97
CA ASN A 449 -5.32 -5.01 -5.89
C ASN A 449 -4.56 -5.27 -4.58
N ALA A 450 -4.72 -4.43 -3.56
CA ALA A 450 -4.03 -4.57 -2.28
C ALA A 450 -4.98 -4.38 -1.08
N ASP A 451 -4.62 -4.99 0.05
CA ASP A 451 -5.34 -4.85 1.31
C ASP A 451 -5.26 -3.39 1.81
N ILE A 452 -6.37 -2.91 2.38
CA ILE A 452 -6.47 -1.55 2.90
C ILE A 452 -5.93 -1.52 4.34
N GLY A 453 -5.04 -0.58 4.63
CA GLY A 453 -4.48 -0.32 5.96
C GLY A 453 -3.63 0.95 5.97
N TRP A 454 -3.16 1.40 7.13
CA TRP A 454 -2.43 2.67 7.24
C TRP A 454 -0.97 2.59 6.73
N THR A 455 -0.41 1.39 6.59
CA THR A 455 1.02 1.16 6.30
C THR A 455 1.49 1.65 4.93
N LEU A 456 0.69 1.49 3.88
CA LEU A 456 1.01 2.00 2.55
C LEU A 456 1.00 3.54 2.52
N GLY A 457 0.01 4.16 3.15
CA GLY A 457 -0.07 5.61 3.32
C GLY A 457 1.11 6.17 4.10
N TYR A 458 1.56 5.46 5.15
CA TYR A 458 2.81 5.80 5.84
C TYR A 458 4.01 5.75 4.89
N MET A 459 4.14 4.69 4.10
CA MET A 459 5.24 4.53 3.17
C MET A 459 5.25 5.64 2.11
N LEU A 460 4.09 5.98 1.53
CA LEU A 460 3.93 7.09 0.59
C LEU A 460 4.37 8.42 1.21
N ASN A 461 3.90 8.73 2.42
CA ASN A 461 4.30 9.94 3.12
C ASN A 461 5.81 9.96 3.41
N LEU A 462 6.39 8.82 3.78
CA LEU A 462 7.83 8.66 3.99
C LEU A 462 8.62 8.88 2.69
N THR A 463 8.09 8.47 1.53
CA THR A 463 8.80 8.69 0.26
C THR A 463 9.05 10.17 -0.03
N ASN A 464 8.20 11.10 0.41
CA ASN A 464 8.45 12.55 0.29
C ASN A 464 9.71 13.01 1.06
N MET A 465 10.13 12.25 2.07
CA MET A 465 11.32 12.56 2.88
C MET A 465 12.61 11.93 2.33
N ILE A 466 12.50 11.05 1.34
CA ILE A 466 13.63 10.40 0.69
C ILE A 466 13.95 11.20 -0.58
N PRO A 467 15.20 11.58 -0.87
CA PRO A 467 15.54 12.25 -2.13
C PRO A 467 15.19 11.39 -3.36
N SER A 468 14.80 12.02 -4.46
CA SER A 468 14.66 11.35 -5.76
C SER A 468 16.04 11.05 -6.33
N GLU A 469 16.24 9.86 -6.89
CA GLU A 469 17.49 9.49 -7.58
C GLU A 469 17.30 9.57 -9.09
N ALA A 470 18.22 10.27 -9.76
CA ALA A 470 18.19 10.33 -11.21
C ALA A 470 18.49 8.94 -11.80
N PRO A 471 17.75 8.51 -12.84
CA PRO A 471 18.07 7.27 -13.54
C PRO A 471 19.48 7.32 -14.12
N LEU A 472 20.12 6.16 -14.22
CA LEU A 472 21.43 6.05 -14.86
C LEU A 472 21.33 6.51 -16.32
N GLU A 473 22.27 7.35 -16.73
CA GLU A 473 22.36 7.81 -18.12
C GLU A 473 23.15 6.82 -18.96
N TYR A 474 22.56 6.41 -20.08
CA TYR A 474 23.19 5.57 -21.09
C TYR A 474 23.37 6.39 -22.35
N ILE A 475 24.55 6.28 -22.97
CA ILE A 475 24.80 6.90 -24.27
C ILE A 475 24.20 5.99 -25.35
N GLY A 476 23.13 6.47 -25.98
CA GLY A 476 22.40 5.74 -27.02
C GLY A 476 22.42 6.45 -28.37
N ARG A 477 22.06 5.70 -29.42
CA ARG A 477 22.00 6.20 -30.80
C ARG A 477 20.75 5.67 -31.50
N SER A 478 20.14 6.49 -32.35
CA SER A 478 18.93 6.06 -33.07
C SER A 478 19.26 4.89 -34.00
N ARG A 479 18.33 3.93 -34.09
CA ARG A 479 18.52 2.69 -34.86
C ARG A 479 18.82 2.98 -36.34
N SER A 480 18.18 4.01 -36.92
CA SER A 480 18.38 4.41 -38.31
C SER A 480 19.78 5.00 -38.56
N LEU A 481 20.27 5.85 -37.65
CA LEU A 481 21.61 6.43 -37.78
C LEU A 481 22.70 5.39 -37.56
N TRP A 482 22.52 4.47 -36.61
CA TRP A 482 23.42 3.34 -36.42
C TRP A 482 23.49 2.44 -37.67
N ALA A 483 22.34 2.10 -38.25
CA ALA A 483 22.29 1.30 -39.48
C ALA A 483 22.92 2.02 -40.68
N ALA A 484 22.67 3.32 -40.84
CA ALA A 484 23.31 4.14 -41.88
C ALA A 484 24.84 4.20 -41.69
N SER A 485 25.31 4.38 -40.45
CA SER A 485 26.74 4.33 -40.10
C SER A 485 27.38 3.03 -40.58
N LEU A 486 26.76 1.89 -40.24
CA LEU A 486 27.25 0.57 -40.65
C LEU A 486 27.27 0.41 -42.16
N PHE A 487 26.21 0.86 -42.85
CA PHE A 487 26.15 0.80 -44.31
C PHE A 487 27.32 1.56 -44.96
N PHE A 488 27.58 2.79 -44.54
CA PHE A 488 28.67 3.59 -45.12
C PHE A 488 30.06 3.02 -44.75
N ILE A 489 30.24 2.45 -43.55
CA ILE A 489 31.48 1.74 -43.19
C ILE A 489 31.72 0.56 -44.12
N VAL A 490 30.70 -0.29 -44.33
CA VAL A 490 30.79 -1.44 -45.23
C VAL A 490 31.04 -0.98 -46.67
N LEU A 491 30.36 0.07 -47.13
CA LEU A 491 30.57 0.65 -48.47
C LEU A 491 32.02 1.14 -48.66
N SER A 492 32.59 1.83 -47.67
CA SER A 492 34.00 2.26 -47.69
C SER A 492 34.95 1.06 -47.75
N LEU A 493 34.72 0.02 -46.94
CA LEU A 493 35.56 -1.19 -46.95
C LEU A 493 35.53 -1.90 -48.30
N VAL A 494 34.34 -2.05 -48.89
CA VAL A 494 34.18 -2.64 -50.23
C VAL A 494 34.89 -1.80 -51.30
N ALA A 495 34.72 -0.47 -51.28
CA ALA A 495 35.40 0.42 -52.22
C ALA A 495 36.93 0.36 -52.09
N ALA A 496 37.45 0.26 -50.86
CA ALA A 496 38.88 0.11 -50.59
C ALA A 496 39.43 -1.22 -51.12
N ILE A 497 38.70 -2.33 -50.92
CA ILE A 497 39.07 -3.64 -51.46
C ILE A 497 39.10 -3.61 -52.99
N ILE A 498 38.08 -3.03 -53.63
CA ILE A 498 38.04 -2.89 -55.10
C ILE A 498 39.23 -2.05 -55.60
N LEU A 499 39.53 -0.92 -54.96
CA LEU A 499 40.71 -0.10 -55.27
C LEU A 499 42.02 -0.89 -55.14
N ALA A 500 42.19 -1.66 -54.07
CA ALA A 500 43.36 -2.48 -53.86
C ALA A 500 43.50 -3.59 -54.91
N LEU A 501 42.41 -4.27 -55.26
CA LEU A 501 42.39 -5.29 -56.32
C LEU A 501 42.72 -4.68 -57.68
N LEU A 502 42.14 -3.52 -58.02
CA LEU A 502 42.46 -2.81 -59.26
C LEU A 502 43.93 -2.38 -59.30
N TYR A 503 44.46 -1.83 -58.19
CA TYR A 503 45.87 -1.46 -58.09
C TYR A 503 46.81 -2.67 -58.29
N LEU A 504 46.49 -3.81 -57.67
CA LEU A 504 47.25 -5.05 -57.84
C LEU A 504 47.16 -5.59 -59.28
N CYS A 505 46.02 -5.47 -59.95
CA CYS A 505 45.88 -5.82 -61.37
C CYS A 505 46.72 -4.89 -62.27
N PHE A 506 46.70 -3.57 -62.03
CA PHE A 506 47.51 -2.60 -62.76
C PHE A 506 49.02 -2.71 -62.51
N GLN A 507 49.46 -3.36 -61.43
CA GLN A 507 50.88 -3.69 -61.20
C GLN A 507 51.32 -5.01 -61.85
N ARG A 508 50.36 -5.84 -62.31
CA ARG A 508 50.61 -7.15 -62.92
C ARG A 508 50.59 -7.12 -64.45
N GLU A 509 50.08 -6.05 -65.05
CA GLU A 509 50.28 -5.66 -66.44
C GLU A 509 51.54 -4.79 -66.58
#